data_AF-A0A962R5N9-F1
#
_entry.id   AF-A0A962R5N9-F1
#
_cell.length_a   1.000
_cell.length_b   1.000
_cell.length_c   1.000
_cell.angle_alpha   90.00
_cell.angle_beta   90.00
_cell.angle_gamma   90.00
#
_symmetry.space_group_name_H-M   'P 1'
#
loop_
_entity.id
_entity.type
_entity.pdbx_description
1 polymer ?
#
loop_
_entity_poly.entity_id
_entity_poly.type
_entity_poly.pdbx_seq_one_letter_code
_entity_poly.pdbx_strand_id
1 'polypeptide(L)'
;MSTGTVVQIIGAVVDVEFPQGSVPKVYDALKVTEAGLVLEVQQQLGDGIVRCIAMGSTDGVKRGGTVENSGKAISVPVGQKTLGRVMNVLGEPVDDAGDIGAEESWAIHRKAPSFADQAANVEILETGIKVIDLICPFAKGGKVALFGGAGVGKTVNMMELINNIAK
;
A
#
# COMPACT_ATOMS: atom_id res chain seq x y z
N MET A 1 -7.18 22.54 6.86
CA MET A 1 -6.36 21.43 7.37
C MET A 1 -6.54 21.40 8.87
N SER A 2 -6.90 20.25 9.45
CA SER A 2 -6.99 20.09 10.90
C SER A 2 -5.66 19.58 11.42
N THR A 3 -5.27 20.08 12.59
CA THR A 3 -4.11 19.60 13.33
C THR A 3 -4.58 18.79 14.53
N GLY A 4 -3.79 17.78 14.87
CA GLY A 4 -3.97 16.92 16.02
C GLY A 4 -2.66 16.76 16.78
N THR A 5 -2.74 16.07 17.90
CA THR A 5 -1.63 15.89 18.84
C THR A 5 -1.42 14.41 19.13
N VAL A 6 -0.18 13.94 19.09
CA VAL A 6 0.13 12.55 19.46
C VAL A 6 -0.14 12.34 20.96
N VAL A 7 -1.02 11.39 21.30
CA VAL A 7 -1.35 11.05 22.70
C VAL A 7 -0.65 9.79 23.18
N GLN A 8 -0.47 8.80 22.30
CA GLN A 8 0.10 7.51 22.67
C GLN A 8 0.87 6.88 21.50
N ILE A 9 1.94 6.16 21.83
CA ILE A 9 2.80 5.45 20.87
C ILE A 9 3.07 4.05 21.46
N ILE A 10 2.67 3.01 20.73
CA ILE A 10 2.94 1.60 21.05
C ILE A 10 3.50 0.93 19.79
N GLY A 11 4.82 0.87 19.67
CA GLY A 11 5.47 0.40 18.45
C GLY A 11 4.97 1.19 17.23
N ALA A 12 4.55 0.49 16.17
CA ALA A 12 4.01 1.13 14.97
C ALA A 12 2.60 1.73 15.14
N VAL A 13 1.93 1.51 16.27
CA VAL A 13 0.59 2.05 16.54
C VAL A 13 0.71 3.39 17.24
N VAL A 14 0.12 4.42 16.64
CA VAL A 14 0.16 5.79 17.16
C VAL A 14 -1.28 6.30 17.28
N ASP A 15 -1.68 6.68 18.49
CA ASP A 15 -2.98 7.32 18.73
C ASP A 15 -2.79 8.84 18.69
N VAL A 16 -3.64 9.53 17.94
CA VAL A 16 -3.61 10.98 17.71
C VAL A 16 -4.97 11.57 18.07
N GLU A 17 -4.97 12.64 18.86
CA GLU A 17 -6.18 13.36 19.23
C GLU A 17 -6.38 14.57 18.32
N PHE A 18 -7.57 14.68 17.74
CA PHE A 18 -8.02 15.83 16.97
C PHE A 18 -9.22 16.49 17.66
N PRO A 19 -9.46 17.80 17.43
CA PRO A 19 -10.69 18.44 17.87
C PRO A 19 -11.94 17.68 17.34
N GLN A 20 -12.99 17.56 18.16
CA GLN A 20 -14.15 16.70 17.87
C GLN A 20 -14.87 17.02 16.54
N GLY A 21 -14.81 18.27 16.04
CA GLY A 21 -15.37 18.65 14.75
C GLY A 21 -14.47 18.36 13.53
N SER A 22 -13.28 17.83 13.78
CA SER A 22 -12.16 17.79 12.82
C SER A 22 -11.50 16.41 12.71
N VAL A 23 -12.20 15.38 13.19
CA VAL A 23 -11.69 14.01 13.26
C VAL A 23 -11.45 13.45 11.86
N PRO A 24 -10.22 13.02 11.53
CA PRO A 24 -9.91 12.39 10.25
C PRO A 24 -10.74 11.13 9.99
N LYS A 25 -10.98 10.82 8.72
CA LYS A 25 -11.66 9.59 8.32
C LYS A 25 -10.72 8.39 8.43
N VAL A 26 -11.31 7.20 8.54
CA VAL A 26 -10.54 5.96 8.35
C VAL A 26 -9.93 5.99 6.95
N TYR A 27 -8.65 5.59 6.87
CA TYR A 27 -7.75 5.66 5.73
C TYR A 27 -7.19 7.03 5.38
N ASP A 28 -7.54 8.11 6.09
CA ASP A 28 -6.84 9.39 5.88
C ASP A 28 -5.36 9.25 6.27
N ALA A 29 -4.49 9.82 5.45
CA ALA A 29 -3.07 9.94 5.73
C ALA A 29 -2.82 11.18 6.62
N LEU A 30 -2.04 10.99 7.67
CA LEU A 30 -1.61 12.03 8.59
C LEU A 30 -0.09 12.20 8.50
N LYS A 31 0.40 13.43 8.69
CA LYS A 31 1.84 13.73 8.68
C LYS A 31 2.28 14.25 10.04
N VAL A 32 3.26 13.58 10.65
CA VAL A 32 3.94 14.06 11.85
C VAL A 32 5.00 15.07 11.42
N THR A 33 4.76 16.36 11.65
CA THR A 33 5.57 17.45 11.06
C THR A 33 7.04 17.38 11.47
N GLU A 34 7.33 17.10 12.74
CA GLU A 34 8.69 17.06 13.28
C GLU A 34 9.51 15.84 12.81
N ALA A 35 8.84 14.71 12.58
CA ALA A 35 9.52 13.45 12.24
C ALA A 35 9.50 13.14 10.74
N GLY A 36 8.73 13.89 9.94
CA GLY A 36 8.50 13.58 8.53
C GLY A 36 7.79 12.24 8.31
N LEU A 37 7.16 11.68 9.36
CA LEU A 37 6.54 10.36 9.33
C LEU A 37 5.09 10.45 8.86
N VAL A 38 4.69 9.53 7.97
CA VAL A 38 3.29 9.35 7.58
C VAL A 38 2.63 8.29 8.44
N LEU A 39 1.44 8.59 8.94
CA LEU A 39 0.55 7.67 9.64
C LEU A 39 -0.72 7.46 8.79
N GLU A 40 -1.29 6.26 8.81
CA GLU A 40 -2.62 5.98 8.23
C GLU A 40 -3.63 5.69 9.33
N VAL A 41 -4.75 6.42 9.33
CA VAL A 41 -5.84 6.19 10.29
C VAL A 41 -6.50 4.85 10.03
N GLN A 42 -6.53 3.97 11.04
CA GLN A 42 -7.19 2.66 10.95
C GLN A 42 -8.54 2.63 11.68
N GLN A 43 -8.68 3.42 12.74
CA GLN A 43 -9.87 3.38 13.58
C GLN A 43 -10.09 4.74 14.28
N GLN A 44 -11.36 5.09 14.49
CA GLN A 44 -11.75 6.17 15.41
C GLN A 44 -12.11 5.54 16.76
N LEU A 45 -11.44 5.95 17.83
CA LEU A 45 -11.64 5.37 19.17
C LEU A 45 -12.74 6.08 19.97
N GLY A 46 -13.08 7.31 19.60
CA GLY A 46 -13.97 8.19 20.36
C GLY A 46 -13.20 9.41 20.91
N ASP A 47 -13.94 10.40 21.41
CA ASP A 47 -13.38 11.62 22.02
C ASP A 47 -12.35 12.38 21.17
N GLY A 48 -12.47 12.29 19.84
CA GLY A 48 -11.52 12.93 18.91
C GLY A 48 -10.24 12.13 18.67
N ILE A 49 -10.07 10.98 19.32
CA ILE A 49 -8.89 10.13 19.19
C ILE A 49 -9.04 9.17 18.00
N VAL A 50 -8.01 9.15 17.16
CA VAL A 50 -7.85 8.21 16.06
C VAL A 50 -6.63 7.32 16.29
N ARG A 51 -6.78 6.03 16.01
CA ARG A 51 -5.70 5.06 16.02
C ARG A 51 -5.12 4.92 14.63
N CYS A 52 -3.81 5.11 14.53
CA CYS A 52 -3.08 5.11 13.28
C CYS A 52 -1.98 4.04 13.27
N ILE A 53 -1.58 3.61 12.07
CA ILE A 53 -0.38 2.80 11.85
C ILE A 53 0.67 3.68 11.16
N ALA A 54 1.91 3.64 11.66
CA ALA A 54 3.04 4.33 11.07
C ALA A 54 3.55 3.61 9.81
N MET A 55 3.83 4.38 8.75
CA MET A 55 4.39 3.89 7.48
C MET A 55 5.93 3.88 7.48
N GLY A 56 6.54 3.90 8.67
CA GLY A 56 7.98 3.98 8.88
C GLY A 56 8.33 3.80 10.37
N SER A 57 9.57 4.06 10.74
CA SER A 57 9.97 3.99 12.16
C SER A 57 9.28 5.10 12.97
N THR A 58 8.81 4.76 14.17
CA THR A 58 8.28 5.71 15.15
C THR A 58 9.37 6.29 16.05
N ASP A 59 10.63 5.97 15.81
CA ASP A 59 11.75 6.52 16.56
C ASP A 59 11.78 8.05 16.42
N GLY A 60 11.90 8.74 17.55
CA GLY A 60 11.90 10.20 17.59
C GLY A 60 10.51 10.85 17.58
N VAL A 61 9.42 10.08 17.37
CA VAL A 61 8.06 10.58 17.57
C VAL A 61 7.81 10.77 19.06
N LYS A 62 7.25 11.93 19.44
CA LYS A 62 7.00 12.30 20.83
C LYS A 62 5.52 12.52 21.07
N ARG A 63 5.06 12.18 22.28
CA ARG A 63 3.75 12.62 22.75
C ARG A 63 3.71 14.15 22.83
N GLY A 64 2.58 14.74 22.50
CA GLY A 64 2.46 16.19 22.31
C GLY A 64 2.90 16.67 20.92
N GLY A 65 3.49 15.79 20.08
CA GLY A 65 3.91 16.15 18.73
C GLY A 65 2.73 16.54 17.85
N THR A 66 2.95 17.54 16.97
CA THR A 66 1.92 18.03 16.04
C THR A 66 1.76 17.09 14.85
N VAL A 67 0.50 16.80 14.50
CA VAL A 67 0.12 15.94 13.38
C VAL A 67 -0.86 16.69 12.48
N GLU A 68 -0.60 16.68 11.19
CA GLU A 68 -1.45 17.32 10.17
C GLU A 68 -2.27 16.28 9.43
N ASN A 69 -3.59 16.52 9.29
CA ASN A 69 -4.43 15.69 8.43
C ASN A 69 -4.35 16.14 6.97
N SER A 70 -3.96 15.22 6.08
CA SER A 70 -3.95 15.47 4.62
C SER A 70 -5.36 15.51 4.00
N GLY A 71 -6.37 14.98 4.69
CA GLY A 71 -7.77 14.92 4.26
C GLY A 71 -8.04 13.90 3.14
N LYS A 72 -7.07 13.06 2.81
CA LYS A 72 -7.16 12.02 1.79
C LYS A 72 -6.31 10.81 2.18
N ALA A 73 -6.57 9.68 1.54
CA ALA A 73 -5.75 8.50 1.72
C ALA A 73 -4.36 8.65 1.11
N ILE A 74 -3.43 7.79 1.54
CA ILE A 74 -2.12 7.64 0.91
C ILE A 74 -2.34 7.43 -0.59
N SER A 75 -1.66 8.26 -1.39
CA SER A 75 -1.79 8.27 -2.84
C SER A 75 -0.42 8.10 -3.47
N VAL A 76 -0.33 7.20 -4.45
CA VAL A 76 0.93 6.83 -5.11
C VAL A 76 0.88 7.24 -6.58
N PRO A 77 2.03 7.57 -7.20
CA PRO A 77 2.07 7.94 -8.61
C PRO A 77 1.71 6.75 -9.50
N VAL A 78 1.04 7.03 -10.61
CA VAL A 78 0.62 6.03 -11.61
C VAL A 78 0.92 6.50 -13.03
N GLY A 79 0.80 5.59 -13.99
CA GLY A 79 0.97 5.88 -15.42
C GLY A 79 2.31 5.41 -15.97
N GLN A 80 2.57 5.68 -17.25
CA GLN A 80 3.73 5.13 -17.96
C GLN A 80 5.08 5.53 -17.35
N LYS A 81 5.16 6.70 -16.72
CA LYS A 81 6.39 7.20 -16.10
C LYS A 81 6.84 6.40 -14.88
N THR A 82 5.97 5.55 -14.31
CA THR A 82 6.34 4.66 -13.20
C THR A 82 6.99 3.35 -13.67
N LEU A 83 7.00 3.06 -14.98
CA LEU A 83 7.58 1.83 -15.51
C LEU A 83 9.09 1.81 -15.31
N GLY A 84 9.61 0.69 -14.79
CA GLY A 84 11.04 0.51 -14.50
C GLY A 84 11.52 1.22 -13.23
N ARG A 85 10.64 1.88 -12.48
CA ARG A 85 10.97 2.57 -11.22
C ARG A 85 10.73 1.68 -10.01
N VAL A 86 11.50 1.89 -8.94
CA VAL A 86 11.26 1.26 -7.63
C VAL A 86 10.73 2.31 -6.67
N MET A 87 9.59 2.02 -6.04
CA MET A 87 8.90 2.93 -5.12
C MET A 87 8.66 2.27 -3.77
N ASN A 88 8.62 3.08 -2.71
CA ASN A 88 8.15 2.64 -1.40
C ASN A 88 6.61 2.69 -1.29
N VAL A 89 6.09 2.34 -0.12
CA VAL A 89 4.63 2.31 0.16
C VAL A 89 3.95 3.68 0.04
N LEU A 90 4.71 4.78 0.19
CA LEU A 90 4.22 6.14 0.06
C LEU A 90 4.27 6.65 -1.39
N GLY A 91 4.80 5.84 -2.32
CA GLY A 91 4.97 6.21 -3.72
C GLY A 91 6.24 7.02 -4.00
N GLU A 92 7.15 7.11 -3.03
CA GLU A 92 8.42 7.83 -3.19
C GLU A 92 9.45 6.92 -3.89
N PRO A 93 10.24 7.44 -4.84
CA PRO A 93 11.27 6.67 -5.52
C PRO A 93 12.41 6.29 -4.55
N VAL A 94 12.87 5.04 -4.63
CA VAL A 94 13.98 4.50 -3.81
C VAL A 94 15.07 3.84 -4.66
N ASP A 95 15.11 4.18 -5.95
CA ASP A 95 16.02 3.63 -6.97
C ASP A 95 17.16 4.59 -7.36
N ASP A 96 17.33 5.71 -6.65
CA ASP A 96 18.31 6.76 -6.95
C ASP A 96 18.23 7.33 -8.38
N ALA A 97 17.11 7.14 -9.09
CA ALA A 97 16.90 7.59 -10.47
C ALA A 97 16.16 8.95 -10.56
N GLY A 98 16.18 9.74 -9.49
CA GLY A 98 15.52 11.05 -9.40
C GLY A 98 13.99 10.98 -9.31
N ASP A 99 13.30 12.08 -9.58
CA ASP A 99 11.83 12.14 -9.51
C ASP A 99 11.16 11.29 -10.61
N ILE A 100 9.95 10.78 -10.32
CA ILE A 100 9.17 9.97 -11.28
C ILE A 100 8.51 10.84 -12.35
N GLY A 101 8.15 12.09 -12.00
CA GLY A 101 7.49 13.02 -12.92
C GLY A 101 6.09 12.58 -13.36
N ALA A 102 5.44 11.69 -12.60
CA ALA A 102 4.07 11.23 -12.87
C ALA A 102 3.07 12.39 -12.86
N GLU A 103 2.10 12.34 -13.76
CA GLU A 103 1.06 13.38 -13.92
C GLU A 103 -0.16 13.11 -13.04
N GLU A 104 -0.33 11.86 -12.60
CA GLU A 104 -1.48 11.42 -11.84
C GLU A 104 -1.03 10.60 -10.62
N SER A 105 -1.82 10.70 -9.55
CA SER A 105 -1.66 9.89 -8.34
C SER A 105 -2.99 9.29 -7.92
N TRP A 106 -2.99 8.02 -7.52
CA TRP A 106 -4.19 7.29 -7.11
C TRP A 106 -4.09 6.89 -5.65
N ALA A 107 -5.23 6.98 -4.94
CA ALA A 107 -5.35 6.46 -3.58
C ALA A 107 -5.19 4.93 -3.56
N ILE A 108 -4.43 4.42 -2.57
CA ILE A 108 -4.21 2.97 -2.43
C ILE A 108 -5.46 2.21 -1.96
N HIS A 109 -6.37 2.90 -1.27
CA HIS A 109 -7.66 2.36 -0.83
C HIS A 109 -8.75 2.66 -1.84
N ARG A 110 -9.28 1.63 -2.49
CA ARG A 110 -10.43 1.74 -3.42
C ARG A 110 -11.38 0.57 -3.23
N LYS A 111 -12.66 0.78 -3.57
CA LYS A 111 -13.65 -0.28 -3.56
C LYS A 111 -13.28 -1.35 -4.60
N ALA A 112 -13.60 -2.60 -4.29
CA ALA A 112 -13.49 -3.68 -5.26
C ALA A 112 -14.39 -3.40 -6.48
N PRO A 113 -14.04 -3.95 -7.67
CA PRO A 113 -14.90 -3.89 -8.85
C PRO A 113 -16.31 -4.40 -8.56
N SER A 114 -17.32 -3.80 -9.19
CA SER A 114 -18.71 -4.23 -9.01
C SER A 114 -18.97 -5.58 -9.68
N PHE A 115 -20.08 -6.25 -9.37
CA PHE A 115 -20.47 -7.49 -10.04
C PHE A 115 -20.64 -7.32 -11.56
N ALA A 116 -21.12 -6.16 -12.01
CA ALA A 116 -21.30 -5.85 -13.42
C ALA A 116 -19.97 -5.70 -14.17
N ASP A 117 -18.89 -5.35 -13.48
CA ASP A 117 -17.55 -5.18 -14.06
C ASP A 117 -16.76 -6.50 -14.14
N GLN A 118 -17.30 -7.60 -13.59
CA GLN A 118 -16.61 -8.89 -13.56
C GLN A 118 -16.76 -9.61 -14.90
N ALA A 119 -15.63 -9.87 -15.57
CA ALA A 119 -15.60 -10.71 -16.76
C ALA A 119 -15.45 -12.19 -16.40
N ALA A 120 -16.17 -13.06 -17.10
CA ALA A 120 -16.17 -14.51 -16.88
C ALA A 120 -15.33 -15.28 -17.93
N ASN A 121 -14.33 -14.63 -18.54
CA ASN A 121 -13.53 -15.28 -19.58
C ASN A 121 -12.44 -16.16 -18.95
N VAL A 122 -12.49 -17.46 -19.23
CA VAL A 122 -11.47 -18.43 -18.82
C VAL A 122 -10.57 -18.72 -20.03
N GLU A 123 -9.63 -17.81 -20.28
CA GLU A 123 -8.49 -18.09 -21.16
C GLU A 123 -7.38 -18.73 -20.33
N ILE A 124 -6.73 -19.77 -20.85
CA ILE A 124 -5.54 -20.35 -20.21
C ILE A 124 -4.35 -19.44 -20.48
N LEU A 125 -3.54 -19.21 -19.44
CA LEU A 125 -2.23 -18.57 -19.52
C LEU A 125 -1.17 -19.66 -19.53
N GLU A 126 -0.60 -19.94 -20.70
CA GLU A 126 0.50 -20.89 -20.85
C GLU A 126 1.77 -20.36 -20.17
N THR A 127 2.37 -21.17 -19.29
CA THR A 127 3.54 -20.76 -18.49
C THR A 127 4.86 -21.33 -19.00
N GLY A 128 4.81 -22.37 -19.84
CA GLY A 128 5.98 -23.14 -20.27
C GLY A 128 6.48 -24.13 -19.22
N ILE A 129 5.84 -24.21 -18.06
CA ILE A 129 6.22 -25.10 -16.96
C ILE A 129 5.30 -26.31 -16.98
N LYS A 130 5.85 -27.47 -17.39
CA LYS A 130 5.08 -28.72 -17.60
C LYS A 130 4.10 -29.06 -16.49
N VAL A 131 4.51 -28.98 -15.22
CA VAL A 131 3.64 -29.37 -14.10
C VAL A 131 2.49 -28.36 -13.91
N ILE A 132 2.72 -27.08 -14.18
CA ILE A 132 1.69 -26.04 -14.09
C ILE A 132 0.72 -26.21 -15.26
N ASP A 133 1.23 -26.23 -16.49
CA ASP A 133 0.39 -26.27 -17.69
C ASP A 133 -0.43 -27.58 -17.79
N LEU A 134 0.08 -28.70 -17.27
CA LEU A 134 -0.61 -29.99 -17.32
C LEU A 134 -1.58 -30.22 -16.15
N ILE A 135 -1.19 -29.88 -14.92
CA ILE A 135 -1.93 -30.29 -13.71
C ILE A 135 -2.78 -29.15 -13.14
N CYS A 136 -2.28 -27.90 -13.21
CA CYS A 136 -2.94 -26.74 -12.60
C CYS A 136 -2.73 -25.50 -13.49
N PRO A 137 -3.35 -25.48 -14.70
CA PRO A 137 -3.15 -24.38 -15.65
C PRO A 137 -3.68 -23.07 -15.08
N PHE A 138 -2.96 -21.98 -15.34
CA PHE A 138 -3.36 -20.66 -14.88
C PHE A 138 -4.45 -20.07 -15.78
N ALA A 139 -5.44 -19.41 -15.18
CA ALA A 139 -6.39 -18.61 -15.93
C ALA A 139 -5.85 -17.17 -16.08
N LYS A 140 -5.89 -16.64 -17.30
CA LYS A 140 -5.51 -15.25 -17.60
C LYS A 140 -6.45 -14.30 -16.86
N GLY A 141 -5.88 -13.30 -16.17
CA GLY A 141 -6.64 -12.41 -15.28
C GLY A 141 -7.11 -13.07 -13.97
N GLY A 142 -6.79 -14.35 -13.75
CA GLY A 142 -7.04 -15.07 -12.51
C GLY A 142 -6.03 -14.73 -11.41
N LYS A 143 -6.29 -15.24 -10.21
CA LYS A 143 -5.38 -15.17 -9.06
C LYS A 143 -4.72 -16.53 -8.86
N VAL A 144 -3.40 -16.52 -8.66
CA VAL A 144 -2.60 -17.72 -8.44
C VAL A 144 -1.93 -17.62 -7.07
N ALA A 145 -1.88 -18.74 -6.34
CA ALA A 145 -1.21 -18.82 -5.05
C ALA A 145 -0.08 -19.87 -5.09
N LEU A 146 1.13 -19.45 -4.72
CA LEU A 146 2.32 -20.30 -4.62
C LEU A 146 2.56 -20.71 -3.16
N PHE A 147 1.98 -21.83 -2.73
CA PHE A 147 2.12 -22.33 -1.37
C PHE A 147 3.41 -23.15 -1.19
N GLY A 148 4.14 -22.88 -0.11
CA GLY A 148 5.28 -23.70 0.27
C GLY A 148 6.16 -23.10 1.37
N GLY A 149 6.99 -23.94 2.00
CA GLY A 149 7.88 -23.56 3.10
C GLY A 149 9.11 -22.74 2.69
N ALA A 150 10.03 -22.50 3.63
CA ALA A 150 11.32 -21.90 3.32
C ALA A 150 12.17 -22.83 2.43
N GLY A 151 12.91 -22.29 1.47
CA GLY A 151 13.84 -23.06 0.63
C GLY A 151 13.20 -23.91 -0.48
N VAL A 152 11.87 -23.93 -0.63
CA VAL A 152 11.18 -24.78 -1.64
C VAL A 152 11.17 -24.20 -3.07
N GLY A 153 11.92 -23.12 -3.33
CA GLY A 153 12.06 -22.57 -4.68
C GLY A 153 10.97 -21.60 -5.15
N LYS A 154 10.14 -21.04 -4.25
CA LYS A 154 9.08 -20.06 -4.63
C LYS A 154 9.63 -18.88 -5.45
N THR A 155 10.74 -18.29 -5.02
CA THR A 155 11.39 -17.17 -5.72
C THR A 155 11.91 -17.59 -7.09
N VAL A 156 12.49 -18.78 -7.20
CA VAL A 156 13.00 -19.32 -8.47
C VAL A 156 11.84 -19.54 -9.45
N ASN A 157 10.72 -20.10 -8.97
CA ASN A 157 9.53 -20.27 -9.78
C ASN A 157 8.96 -18.92 -10.27
N MET A 158 8.94 -17.89 -9.41
CA MET A 158 8.50 -16.56 -9.81
C MET A 158 9.42 -15.92 -10.86
N MET A 159 10.74 -16.06 -10.72
CA MET A 159 11.70 -15.59 -11.72
C MET A 159 11.50 -16.28 -13.08
N GLU A 160 11.23 -17.59 -13.06
CA GLU A 160 10.95 -18.36 -14.28
C GLU A 160 9.64 -17.93 -14.96
N LEU A 161 8.59 -17.70 -14.18
CA LEU A 161 7.32 -17.17 -14.70
C LEU A 161 7.51 -15.80 -15.36
N ILE A 162 8.31 -14.90 -14.76
CA ILE A 162 8.64 -13.61 -15.36
C ILE A 162 9.39 -13.81 -16.68
N ASN A 163 10.40 -14.69 -16.73
CA ASN A 163 11.17 -14.96 -17.94
C ASN A 163 10.33 -15.52 -19.11
N ASN A 164 9.32 -16.36 -18.80
CA ASN A 164 8.51 -17.02 -19.83
C ASN A 164 7.32 -16.16 -20.29
N ILE A 165 6.69 -15.41 -19.38
CA ILE A 165 5.45 -14.67 -19.68
C ILE A 165 5.70 -13.21 -20.07
N ALA A 166 6.69 -12.54 -19.48
CA ALA A 166 6.89 -11.09 -19.62
C ALA A 166 7.88 -10.70 -20.74
N LYS A 167 8.17 -11.60 -21.68
CA LYS A 167 8.98 -11.32 -22.88
C LYS A 167 8.19 -10.58 -23.96
#